data_AF-A0A6N9P785-F1
#
_entry.id   AF-A0A6N9P785-F1
#
_cell.length_a   1.000
_cell.length_b   1.000
_cell.length_c   1.000
_cell.angle_alpha   90.00
_cell.angle_beta   90.00
_cell.angle_gamma   90.00
#
_symmetry.space_group_name_H-M   'P 1'
#
loop_
_entity.id
_entity.type
_entity.pdbx_description
1 polymer ?
#
loop_
_entity_poly.entity_id
_entity_poly.type
_entity_poly.pdbx_seq_one_letter_code
_entity_poly.pdbx_strand_id
1 'polypeptide(L)'
;MYQVIKGNTVMAYVDQPVFIRMHENGSYVPATEEDAQGIAIQSVPYHILGRDELPGAVATVIISKIDGGILAVEQKRAIDGLIVNILEG
;
A
#
# COMPACT_ATOMS: atom_id res chain seq x y z
N MET A 1 6.46 -5.65 5.39
CA MET A 1 5.81 -5.43 4.09
C MET A 1 4.59 -4.54 4.24
N TYR A 2 4.30 -3.74 3.21
CA TYR A 2 3.14 -2.86 3.14
C TYR A 2 2.32 -3.20 1.91
N GLN A 3 1.00 -3.20 2.07
CA GLN A 3 0.05 -3.24 0.99
C GLN A 3 -0.30 -1.80 0.61
N VAL A 4 -0.19 -1.47 -0.67
CA VAL A 4 -0.55 -0.15 -1.23
C VAL A 4 -1.84 -0.29 -2.01
N ILE A 5 -2.85 0.51 -1.64
CA ILE A 5 -4.21 0.43 -2.17
C ILE A 5 -4.55 1.78 -2.81
N LYS A 6 -5.02 1.76 -4.05
CA LYS A 6 -5.53 2.94 -4.75
C LYS A 6 -7.02 2.75 -5.00
N GLY A 7 -7.86 3.56 -4.37
CA GLY A 7 -9.32 3.37 -4.37
C GLY A 7 -9.67 2.02 -3.73
N ASN A 8 -10.13 1.06 -4.53
CA ASN A 8 -10.51 -0.29 -4.09
C ASN A 8 -9.60 -1.40 -4.63
N THR A 9 -8.46 -1.05 -5.23
CA THR A 9 -7.56 -2.02 -5.86
C THR A 9 -6.19 -2.02 -5.19
N VAL A 10 -5.69 -3.22 -4.89
CA VAL A 10 -4.30 -3.40 -4.44
C VAL A 10 -3.38 -3.15 -5.62
N MET A 11 -2.54 -2.13 -5.51
CA MET A 11 -1.63 -1.70 -6.57
C MET A 11 -0.27 -2.38 -6.45
N ALA A 12 0.25 -2.51 -5.22
CA ALA A 12 1.57 -3.06 -4.98
C ALA A 12 1.71 -3.61 -3.55
N TYR A 13 2.64 -4.54 -3.40
CA TYR A 13 3.20 -4.94 -2.11
C TYR A 13 4.66 -4.47 -2.06
N VAL A 14 5.01 -3.71 -1.02
CA VAL A 14 6.32 -3.08 -0.90
C VAL A 14 6.95 -3.51 0.42
N ASP A 15 8.09 -4.19 0.37
CA ASP A 15 8.71 -4.69 1.60
C ASP A 15 9.31 -3.54 2.44
N GLN A 16 10.02 -2.64 1.76
CA GLN A 16 10.65 -1.45 2.32
C GLN A 16 10.21 -0.19 1.55
N PRO A 17 9.09 0.44 1.93
CA PRO A 17 8.65 1.67 1.26
C PRO A 17 9.61 2.82 1.54
N VAL A 18 9.89 3.61 0.50
CA VAL A 18 10.63 4.86 0.64
C VAL A 18 9.63 5.95 1.00
N PHE A 19 9.56 6.28 2.27
CA PHE A 19 8.74 7.39 2.76
C PHE A 19 9.34 8.72 2.33
N ILE A 20 8.50 9.61 1.83
CA ILE A 20 8.92 10.91 1.31
C ILE A 20 8.05 12.03 1.87
N ARG A 21 8.67 13.20 1.97
CA ARG A 21 7.99 14.48 2.23
C ARG A 21 8.53 15.55 1.31
N MET A 22 7.77 16.62 1.13
CA MET A 22 8.21 17.83 0.47
C MET A 22 9.16 18.60 1.37
N HIS A 23 10.31 18.97 0.83
CA HIS A 23 11.23 19.91 1.45
C HIS A 23 10.90 21.34 1.01
N GLU A 24 11.33 22.34 1.78
CA GLU A 24 11.02 23.76 1.52
C GLU A 24 11.53 24.27 0.17
N ASN A 25 12.51 23.57 -0.41
CA ASN A 25 13.04 23.85 -1.75
C ASN A 25 12.23 23.24 -2.91
N GLY A 26 11.12 22.55 -2.61
CA GLY A 26 10.28 21.90 -3.63
C GLY A 26 10.77 20.51 -4.08
N SER A 27 11.79 19.94 -3.44
CA SER A 27 12.28 18.59 -3.70
C SER A 27 11.71 17.57 -2.72
N TYR A 28 11.55 16.32 -3.16
CA TYR A 28 11.25 15.22 -2.26
C TYR A 28 12.49 14.81 -1.47
N VAL A 29 12.34 14.62 -0.17
CA VAL A 29 13.37 14.08 0.71
C VAL A 29 12.85 12.85 1.46
N PRO A 30 13.72 11.87 1.78
CA PRO A 30 13.35 10.75 2.64
C PRO A 30 12.85 11.24 4.00
N ALA A 31 11.82 10.57 4.53
CA ALA A 31 11.21 10.88 5.82
C ALA A 31 11.01 9.62 6.67
N THR A 32 10.68 9.81 7.95
CA THR A 32 10.14 8.75 8.80
C THR A 32 8.71 8.42 8.36
N GLU A 33 8.18 7.25 8.73
CA GLU A 33 6.78 6.90 8.46
C GLU A 33 5.79 7.90 9.10
N GLU A 34 6.17 8.47 10.26
CA GLU A 34 5.35 9.40 11.03
C GLU A 34 5.24 10.78 10.36
N ASP A 35 6.34 11.27 9.77
CA ASP A 35 6.42 12.58 9.12
C ASP A 35 6.19 12.52 7.60
N ALA A 36 5.97 11.33 7.05
CA ALA A 36 5.78 11.14 5.62
C ALA A 36 4.45 11.74 5.15
N GLN A 37 4.52 12.45 4.02
CA GLN A 37 3.34 12.85 3.25
C GLN A 37 3.00 11.80 2.19
N GLY A 38 3.99 11.01 1.78
CA GLY A 38 3.81 10.01 0.74
C GLY A 38 4.85 8.89 0.75
N ILE A 39 4.75 8.02 -0.25
CA ILE A 39 5.73 6.99 -0.58
C ILE A 39 6.18 7.10 -2.03
N ALA A 40 7.44 6.77 -2.29
CA ALA A 40 7.96 6.59 -3.64
C ALA A 40 7.95 5.10 -4.02
N ILE A 41 7.26 4.76 -5.10
CA ILE A 41 7.25 3.41 -5.68
C ILE A 41 7.87 3.51 -7.07
N GLN A 42 8.99 2.81 -7.30
CA GLN A 42 9.74 2.88 -8.57
C GLN A 42 10.06 4.32 -9.00
N SER A 43 10.49 5.15 -8.04
CA SER A 43 10.75 6.59 -8.23
C SER A 43 9.53 7.45 -8.60
N VAL A 44 8.31 6.92 -8.47
CA VAL A 44 7.07 7.67 -8.67
C VAL A 44 6.48 8.03 -7.30
N PRO A 45 6.20 9.32 -7.02
CA PRO A 45 5.64 9.77 -5.74
C PRO A 45 4.12 9.53 -5.67
N TYR A 46 3.67 8.96 -4.55
CA TYR A 46 2.26 8.78 -4.20
C TYR A 46 1.98 9.42 -2.85
N HIS A 47 0.88 10.17 -2.73
CA HIS A 47 0.42 10.75 -1.49
C HIS A 47 -0.26 9.69 -0.61
N ILE A 48 -0.05 9.72 0.70
CA ILE A 48 -0.74 8.83 1.64
C ILE A 48 -2.03 9.50 2.13
N LEU A 49 -3.16 8.81 2.01
CA LEU A 49 -4.45 9.31 2.49
C LEU A 49 -4.39 9.67 3.98
N GLY A 50 -4.84 10.89 4.33
CA GLY A 50 -4.88 11.38 5.70
C GLY A 50 -3.60 12.07 6.17
N ARG A 51 -2.61 12.25 5.28
CA ARG A 51 -1.43 13.09 5.52
C ARG A 51 -1.60 14.46 4.86
N ASP A 52 -0.66 15.37 5.15
CA ASP A 52 -0.55 16.63 4.44
C ASP A 52 -0.31 16.42 2.95
N GLU A 53 -0.80 17.35 2.14
CA GLU A 53 -0.70 17.28 0.69
C GLU A 53 0.76 17.11 0.24
N LEU A 54 0.96 16.21 -0.73
CA LEU A 54 2.25 16.00 -1.39
C LEU A 54 2.17 16.53 -2.84
N PRO A 55 2.66 17.75 -3.11
CA PRO A 55 2.64 18.30 -4.45
C PRO A 55 3.44 17.40 -5.40
N GLY A 56 2.92 17.20 -6.63
CA GLY A 56 3.54 16.35 -7.66
C GLY A 56 3.30 14.84 -7.51
N ALA A 57 2.56 14.41 -6.48
CA ALA A 57 2.12 13.02 -6.37
C ALA A 57 1.18 12.62 -7.52
N VAL A 58 1.37 11.44 -8.09
CA VAL A 58 0.54 10.96 -9.22
C VAL A 58 -0.85 10.47 -8.79
N ALA A 59 -1.00 10.13 -7.50
CA ALA A 59 -2.25 9.70 -6.89
C ALA A 59 -2.15 9.70 -5.36
N THR A 60 -3.32 9.66 -4.72
CA THR A 60 -3.44 9.31 -3.30
C THR A 60 -3.68 7.82 -3.13
N VAL A 61 -2.99 7.21 -2.17
CA VAL A 61 -3.06 5.78 -1.84
C VAL A 61 -3.25 5.58 -0.34
N ILE A 62 -3.78 4.42 0.03
CA ILE A 62 -3.81 3.93 1.40
C ILE A 62 -2.68 2.93 1.54
N ILE A 63 -1.92 3.01 2.63
CA ILE A 63 -0.91 2.02 2.98
C ILE A 63 -1.36 1.25 4.21
N SER A 64 -1.13 -0.04 4.23
CA SER A 64 -1.39 -0.88 5.40
C SER A 64 -0.21 -1.81 5.62
N LYS A 65 0.36 -1.77 6.82
CA LYS A 65 1.40 -2.71 7.21
C LYS A 65 0.78 -4.10 7.27
N ILE A 66 1.37 -5.03 6.55
CA ILE A 66 0.94 -6.42 6.53
C ILE A 66 2.05 -7.31 7.07
N ASP A 67 1.69 -8.18 7.99
CA ASP A 67 2.51 -9.30 8.40
C ASP A 67 2.30 -10.44 7.41
N GLY A 68 3.38 -10.88 6.74
CA GLY A 68 3.31 -11.89 5.66
C GLY A 68 2.67 -13.22 6.06
N GLY A 69 2.57 -13.50 7.37
CA GLY A 69 1.87 -14.69 7.90
C GLY A 69 0.34 -14.63 7.81
N ILE A 70 -0.26 -13.44 7.73
CA ILE A 70 -1.73 -13.28 7.74
C ILE A 70 -2.30 -13.33 6.31
N LEU A 71 -1.59 -12.79 5.31
CA LEU A 71 -2.07 -12.74 3.92
C LEU A 71 -2.23 -14.15 3.29
N ALA A 72 -1.41 -15.12 3.71
CA ALA A 72 -1.51 -16.52 3.27
C ALA A 72 -2.80 -17.22 3.76
N VAL A 73 -3.40 -16.76 4.86
CA VAL A 73 -4.63 -17.36 5.42
C VAL A 73 -5.86 -16.91 4.65
N GLU A 74 -5.90 -15.66 4.16
CA GLU A 74 -7.04 -15.16 3.39
C GLU A 74 -7.09 -15.73 1.96
N GLN A 75 -5.94 -15.90 1.29
CA GLN A 75 -5.93 -16.55 -0.03
C GLN A 75 -6.36 -18.02 0.03
N LYS A 76 -6.12 -18.73 1.15
CA LYS A 76 -6.55 -20.13 1.31
C LYS A 76 -8.05 -20.28 1.51
N ARG A 77 -8.74 -19.31 2.12
CA ARG A 77 -10.20 -19.39 2.35
C ARG A 77 -11.05 -19.30 1.08
N ALA A 78 -10.50 -18.76 -0.01
CA ALA A 78 -11.19 -18.76 -1.30
C ALA A 78 -11.17 -20.12 -2.03
N ILE A 79 -10.32 -21.07 -1.60
CA ILE A 79 -10.17 -22.37 -2.26
C ILE A 79 -11.00 -23.46 -1.53
N ASP A 80 -11.12 -23.39 -0.21
CA ASP A 80 -11.91 -24.35 0.58
C ASP A 80 -13.44 -24.21 0.39
N GLY A 81 -13.93 -23.05 -0.06
CA GLY A 81 -15.36 -22.81 -0.30
C GLY A 81 -15.93 -23.43 -1.59
N LEU A 82 -15.08 -23.93 -2.49
CA LEU A 82 -15.51 -24.51 -3.78
C LEU A 82 -15.69 -26.04 -3.74
N ILE A 83 -15.11 -26.73 -2.77
CA ILE A 83 -15.16 -28.20 -2.69
C ILE A 83 -16.52 -28.69 -2.16
N VAL A 84 -17.20 -27.91 -1.31
CA VAL A 84 -18.45 -28.36 -0.63
C VAL A 84 -19.70 -28.33 -1.51
N ASN A 85 -19.63 -27.78 -2.73
CA ASN A 85 -20.80 -27.66 -3.61
C ASN A 85 -20.84 -28.67 -4.77
N ILE A 86 -19.85 -29.57 -4.87
CA ILE A 86 -19.73 -30.59 -5.93
C ILE A 86 -20.02 -32.00 -5.40
N LEU A 87 -20.18 -32.17 -4.08
CA LEU A 87 -20.44 -33.48 -3.45
C LEU A 87 -21.89 -33.67 -2.96
N GLU A 88 -22.74 -32.66 -3.11
CA GLU A 88 -24.19 -32.74 -2.77
C GLU A 88 -25.09 -32.41 -3.99
N GLY A 89 -24.63 -32.72 -5.20
CA GLY A 89 -25.40 -32.62 -6.44
C GLY A 89 -25.42 -33.94 -7.20
#